data_AF-A0A829QFC2-F1
#
_entry.id   AF-A0A829QFC2-F1
#
_cell.length_a   1.000
_cell.length_b   1.000
_cell.length_c   1.000
_cell.angle_alpha   90.00
_cell.angle_beta   90.00
_cell.angle_gamma   90.00
#
_symmetry.space_group_name_H-M   'P 1'
#
loop_
_entity.id
_entity.type
_entity.pdbx_description
1 polymer ?
#
loop_
_entity_poly.entity_id
_entity_poly.type
_entity_poly.pdbx_seq_one_letter_code
_entity_poly.pdbx_strand_id
1 'polypeptide(L)' 'MPVLLYHGSRSKAVGDLFIPEEGALALRDAWRANGADVDYWALPGEHVTADMFAIPWVVNWIRRKLLG' A
#
# COMPACT_ATOMS: atom_id res chain seq x y z
N MET A 1 -14.19 7.39 -2.83
CA MET A 1 -13.23 7.77 -1.77
C MET A 1 -11.87 7.25 -2.17
N PRO A 2 -10.82 8.08 -2.10
CA PRO A 2 -9.47 7.60 -2.38
C PRO A 2 -9.01 6.61 -1.29
N VAL A 3 -8.34 5.55 -1.71
CA VAL A 3 -7.74 4.54 -0.83
C VAL A 3 -6.27 4.41 -1.17
N LEU A 4 -5.42 4.28 -0.15
CA LEU A 4 -4.04 3.85 -0.31
C LEU A 4 -3.87 2.48 0.33
N LEU A 5 -3.35 1.53 -0.46
CA LEU A 5 -2.81 0.28 0.03
C LEU A 5 -1.29 0.32 -0.12
N TYR A 6 -0.56 -0.21 0.86
CA TYR A 6 0.88 -0.41 0.76
C TYR A 6 1.24 -1.74 1.39
N HIS A 7 2.33 -2.35 0.93
CA HIS A 7 2.77 -3.65 1.43
C HIS A 7 4.28 -3.82 1.30
N GLY A 8 4.88 -4.56 2.23
CA GLY A 8 6.26 -5.05 2.07
C GLY A 8 6.32 -6.02 0.90
N SER A 9 6.97 -5.64 -0.19
CA SER A 9 6.88 -6.35 -1.47
C SER A 9 8.14 -7.14 -1.81
N ARG A 10 7.95 -8.37 -2.25
CA ARG A 10 9.04 -9.20 -2.82
C ARG A 10 9.60 -8.63 -4.11
N SER A 11 8.86 -7.74 -4.78
CA SER A 11 9.36 -7.02 -5.96
C SER A 11 10.39 -5.95 -5.62
N LYS A 12 10.52 -5.57 -4.33
CA LYS A 12 11.40 -4.49 -3.86
C LYS A 12 12.49 -4.96 -2.89
N ALA A 13 12.24 -5.98 -2.07
CA ALA A 13 13.21 -6.55 -1.14
C ALA A 13 12.72 -7.92 -0.62
N VAL A 14 12.89 -8.18 0.68
CA VAL A 14 12.49 -9.41 1.39
C VAL A 14 11.00 -9.71 1.22
N GLY A 15 10.16 -8.67 1.24
CA GLY A 15 8.71 -8.79 1.29
C GLY A 15 8.20 -9.12 2.69
N ASP A 16 6.91 -8.92 2.90
CA ASP A 16 6.24 -9.23 4.17
C ASP A 16 6.28 -10.74 4.44
N LEU A 17 6.75 -11.11 5.64
CA LEU A 17 6.92 -12.49 6.08
C LEU A 17 5.73 -13.01 6.92
N PHE A 18 4.83 -12.13 7.32
CA PHE A 18 3.67 -12.44 8.16
C PHE A 18 2.37 -12.41 7.35
N ILE A 19 2.21 -11.41 6.48
CA ILE A 19 0.99 -11.18 5.69
C ILE A 19 1.33 -11.25 4.20
N PRO A 20 0.76 -12.20 3.44
CA PRO A 20 1.00 -12.31 2.01
C PRO A 20 0.56 -11.08 1.21
N GLU A 21 1.42 -10.57 0.33
CA GLU A 21 1.18 -9.39 -0.53
C GLU A 21 0.00 -9.61 -1.48
N GLU A 22 -0.24 -10.86 -1.89
CA GLU A 22 -1.28 -11.23 -2.85
C GLU A 22 -2.67 -10.81 -2.38
N GLY A 23 -2.92 -10.80 -1.06
CA GLY A 23 -4.18 -10.33 -0.50
C GLY A 23 -4.41 -8.83 -0.74
N ALA A 24 -3.38 -8.00 -0.57
CA ALA A 24 -3.46 -6.56 -0.81
C ALA A 24 -3.64 -6.26 -2.32
N LEU A 25 -2.97 -7.01 -3.18
CA LEU A 25 -3.12 -6.90 -4.64
C LEU A 25 -4.52 -7.31 -5.10
N ALA A 26 -5.05 -8.43 -4.58
CA ALA A 26 -6.41 -8.86 -4.90
C ALA A 26 -7.45 -7.84 -4.43
N LEU A 27 -7.28 -7.25 -3.24
CA LEU A 27 -8.16 -6.21 -2.72
C LEU A 27 -8.13 -4.96 -3.60
N ARG A 28 -6.93 -4.50 -3.98
CA ARG A 28 -6.73 -3.39 -4.92
C ARG A 28 -7.50 -3.61 -6.21
N ASP A 29 -7.34 -4.78 -6.81
CA ASP A 29 -7.93 -5.09 -8.12
C ASP A 29 -9.45 -5.22 -8.03
N ALA A 30 -9.97 -5.86 -6.98
CA ALA A 30 -11.41 -5.96 -6.74
C ALA A 30 -12.04 -4.57 -6.54
N TRP A 31 -11.41 -3.69 -5.76
CA TRP A 31 -11.95 -2.35 -5.50
C TRP A 31 -11.87 -1.44 -6.72
N ARG A 32 -10.77 -1.50 -7.47
CA ARG A 32 -10.65 -0.79 -8.76
C ARG A 32 -11.69 -1.26 -9.78
N ALA A 33 -11.94 -2.57 -9.86
CA ALA A 33 -12.97 -3.13 -10.74
C ALA A 33 -14.38 -2.64 -10.37
N ASN A 34 -14.60 -2.21 -9.12
CA ASN A 34 -15.84 -1.64 -8.64
C ASN A 34 -15.81 -0.08 -8.59
N GLY A 35 -14.89 0.56 -9.31
CA GLY A 35 -14.87 2.00 -9.49
C GLY A 35 -14.20 2.80 -8.38
N ALA A 36 -13.51 2.16 -7.42
CA ALA A 36 -12.75 2.88 -6.41
C ALA A 36 -11.41 3.42 -6.95
N ASP A 37 -11.04 4.63 -6.53
CA ASP A 37 -9.70 5.20 -6.70
C ASP A 37 -8.76 4.60 -5.64
N VAL A 38 -8.02 3.56 -6.02
CA VAL A 38 -7.09 2.86 -5.13
C VAL A 38 -5.67 3.04 -5.63
N ASP A 39 -4.83 3.67 -4.82
CA ASP A 39 -3.37 3.70 -4.98
C ASP A 39 -2.74 2.46 -4.36
N TYR A 40 -1.63 1.97 -4.93
CA TYR A 40 -0.86 0.86 -4.36
C TYR A 40 0.64 1.15 -4.35
N TRP A 41 1.28 0.99 -3.19
CA TRP A 41 2.73 1.11 -3.05
C TRP A 41 3.38 -0.21 -2.62
N ALA A 42 4.23 -0.73 -3.50
CA ALA A 42 5.17 -1.79 -3.16
C ALA A 42 6.38 -1.17 -2.44
N LEU A 43 6.63 -1.59 -1.21
CA LEU A 43 7.69 -1.04 -0.36
C LEU A 43 8.81 -2.06 -0.12
N PRO A 44 10.07 -1.62 0.04
CA PRO A 44 11.13 -2.48 0.54
C PRO A 44 10.93 -2.76 2.04
N GLY A 45 11.28 -3.96 2.48
CA GLY A 45 11.21 -4.38 3.88
C GLY A 45 10.34 -5.61 4.10
N GLU A 46 10.36 -6.12 5.32
CA GLU A 46 9.34 -7.03 5.85
C GLU A 46 8.18 -6.22 6.46
N HIS A 47 7.19 -6.88 7.08
CA HIS A 47 6.01 -6.25 7.69
C HIS A 47 6.27 -4.95 8.48
N VAL A 48 7.10 -4.99 9.52
CA VAL A 48 7.34 -3.85 10.43
C VAL A 48 8.18 -2.77 9.75
N THR A 49 9.24 -3.16 9.06
CA THR A 49 10.16 -2.25 8.38
C THR A 49 9.51 -1.56 7.18
N ALA A 50 8.67 -2.26 6.42
CA ALA A 50 7.89 -1.67 5.34
C ALA A 50 6.87 -0.66 5.89
N ASP A 51 6.22 -0.96 7.03
CA ASP A 51 5.31 -0.03 7.69
C ASP A 51 6.03 1.24 8.16
N MET A 52 7.15 1.10 8.87
CA MET A 52 7.96 2.25 9.31
C MET A 52 8.44 3.10 8.13
N PHE A 53 8.78 2.47 7.00
CA PHE A 53 9.17 3.15 5.78
C PHE A 53 8.00 3.90 5.12
N ALA A 54 6.78 3.37 5.22
CA ALA A 54 5.57 3.94 4.62
C ALA A 54 5.11 5.23 5.32
N ILE A 55 5.23 5.33 6.65
CA ILE A 55 4.55 6.33 7.48
C ILE A 55 4.69 7.77 6.96
N PRO A 56 5.90 8.30 6.67
CA PRO A 56 6.04 9.68 6.21
C PRO A 56 5.30 9.93 4.88
N TRP A 57 5.26 8.93 4.02
CA TRP A 57 4.64 9.03 2.69
C TRP A 57 3.12 8.89 2.78
N VAL A 58 2.61 8.04 3.67
CA VAL A 58 1.18 7.90 3.96
C VAL A 58 0.62 9.23 4.47
N VAL A 59 1.28 9.87 5.44
CA VAL A 59 0.87 11.18 5.97
C VAL A 59 0.81 12.23 4.84
N ASN A 60 1.82 12.24 3.96
CA ASN A 60 1.84 13.13 2.81
C ASN A 60 0.75 12.81 1.77
N TRP A 61 0.42 11.53 1.56
CA TRP A 61 -0.68 11.11 0.69
C TRP A 61 -2.03 11.57 1.22
N ILE A 62 -2.29 11.39 2.51
CA ILE A 62 -3.50 11.88 3.18
C ILE A 62 -3.62 13.39 2.99
N ARG A 63 -2.53 14.13 3.25
CA ARG A 63 -2.48 15.59 3.06
C ARG A 63 -2.88 15.99 1.63
N ARG A 64 -2.36 15.31 0.60
CA ARG A 64 -2.74 15.60 -0.79
C ARG A 64 -4.22 15.32 -1.05
N LYS A 65 -4.73 14.14 -0.67
CA LYS A 65 -6.14 13.79 -0.91
C LYS A 65 -7.13 14.72 -0.19
N LEU A 66 -6.75 15.30 0.95
CA LEU A 66 -7.56 16.29 1.67
C LEU A 66 -7.53 17.69 1.05
N LEU A 67 -6.48 18.03 0.31
CA LEU A 67 -6.30 19.38 -0.27
C LEU A 67 -6.76 19.48 -1.73
N GLY A 68 -7.05 18.35 -2.39
CA GLY A 68 -7.36 18.29 -3.82
C GLY A 68 -6.11 18.35 -4.70
#